data_AF-A0AAV9EWH1-F1
#
_entry.id   AF-A0AAV9EWH1-F1
#
_cell.length_a   1.000
_cell.length_b   1.000
_cell.length_c   1.000
_cell.angle_alpha   90.00
_cell.angle_beta   90.00
_cell.angle_gamma   90.00
#
_symmetry.space_group_name_H-M   'P 1'
#
loop_
_entity.id
_entity.type
_entity.pdbx_description
1 polymer ?
#
loop_
_entity_poly.entity_id
_entity_poly.type
_entity_poly.pdbx_seq_one_letter_code
_entity_poly.pdbx_strand_id
1 'polypeptide(L)'
;MQGTILPGVTRKSIIDIARTYGYQQLHQDVGFRLSTPLGDDDKCGAKDVALIEYARLTGRPFRVFSLDTGRLNPKTYRFFDAVEKHYDIRIEYMFPDSVEVQALIRSKGLFSFYEDGHQECC
;
A
#
# COMPACT_ATOMS: atom_id res chain seq x y z
N MET A 1 -12.47 23.62 12.53
CA MET A 1 -12.12 23.79 11.10
C MET A 1 -12.54 22.52 10.37
N GLN A 2 -13.56 22.60 9.52
CA GLN A 2 -14.12 21.47 8.78
C GLN A 2 -13.30 21.30 7.49
N GLY A 3 -12.18 20.57 7.56
CA GLY A 3 -11.40 20.20 6.38
C GLY A 3 -12.03 18.99 5.69
N THR A 4 -12.45 19.15 4.44
CA THR A 4 -12.77 18.03 3.55
C THR A 4 -11.48 17.50 2.97
N ILE A 5 -11.27 16.19 3.12
CA ILE A 5 -10.06 15.46 2.68
C ILE A 5 -10.11 15.24 1.16
N LEU A 6 -11.31 15.01 0.65
CA LEU A 6 -11.72 15.00 -0.76
C LEU A 6 -13.14 15.61 -0.85
N PRO A 7 -13.62 16.02 -2.04
CA PRO A 7 -14.99 16.52 -2.20
C PRO A 7 -16.01 15.52 -1.63
N GLY A 8 -16.76 15.93 -0.59
CA GLY A 8 -17.77 15.10 0.08
C GLY A 8 -17.27 14.21 1.22
N VAL A 9 -15.97 14.12 1.48
CA VAL A 9 -15.39 13.29 2.55
C VAL A 9 -14.85 14.17 3.66
N THR A 10 -15.49 14.13 4.84
CA THR A 10 -15.08 14.94 6.00
C THR A 10 -14.20 14.13 6.96
N ARG A 11 -13.37 14.82 7.74
CA ARG A 11 -12.58 14.20 8.82
C ARG A 11 -13.42 13.33 9.77
N LYS A 12 -14.67 13.71 10.03
CA LYS A 12 -15.57 13.00 10.94
C LYS A 12 -16.05 11.67 10.33
N SER A 13 -16.42 11.64 9.04
CA SER A 13 -16.86 10.41 8.36
C SER A 13 -15.77 9.35 8.27
N ILE A 14 -14.50 9.75 8.12
CA ILE A 14 -13.37 8.80 8.06
C ILE A 14 -13.10 8.16 9.42
N ILE A 15 -13.19 8.92 10.52
CA ILE A 15 -13.05 8.39 11.88
C ILE A 15 -14.14 7.35 12.17
N ASP A 16 -15.37 7.61 11.74
CA ASP A 16 -16.50 6.70 11.94
C ASP A 16 -16.35 5.41 11.10
N ILE A 17 -15.82 5.52 9.88
CA ILE A 17 -15.46 4.37 9.02
C ILE A 17 -14.35 3.53 9.68
N ALA A 18 -13.26 4.15 10.12
CA ALA A 18 -12.13 3.44 10.75
C ALA A 18 -12.56 2.67 12.00
N ARG A 19 -13.49 3.24 12.80
CA ARG A 19 -14.07 2.55 13.96
C ARG A 19 -14.98 1.39 13.57
N THR A 20 -15.76 1.52 12.50
CA THR A 20 -16.64 0.46 11.99
C THR A 20 -15.87 -0.79 11.56
N TYR A 21 -14.62 -0.63 11.10
CA TYR A 21 -13.74 -1.73 10.69
C TYR A 21 -12.76 -2.21 11.78
N GLY A 22 -12.92 -1.78 13.04
CA GLY A 22 -12.19 -2.35 14.18
C GLY A 22 -10.74 -1.87 14.36
N TYR A 23 -10.34 -0.77 13.71
CA TYR A 23 -9.00 -0.23 13.88
C TYR A 23 -8.84 0.43 15.27
N GLN A 24 -8.05 -0.18 16.15
CA GLN A 24 -7.61 0.42 17.43
C GLN A 24 -6.26 1.11 17.27
N GLN A 25 -6.14 2.31 17.85
CA GLN A 25 -4.95 3.15 17.82
C GLN A 25 -3.83 2.51 18.66
N LEU A 26 -2.99 1.68 18.05
CA LEU A 26 -1.82 1.10 18.71
C LEU A 26 -0.68 2.13 18.76
N HIS A 27 -0.11 2.30 19.94
CA HIS A 27 0.90 3.30 20.25
C HIS A 27 2.29 2.85 19.79
N GLN A 28 3.00 3.81 19.17
CA GLN A 28 4.42 3.87 18.82
C GLN A 28 4.78 3.15 17.50
N ASP A 29 5.05 3.97 16.49
CA ASP A 29 5.40 3.67 15.10
C ASP A 29 4.42 2.76 14.34
N VAL A 30 3.38 3.39 13.77
CA VAL A 30 2.47 2.69 12.86
C VAL A 30 3.12 2.60 11.49
N GLY A 31 3.53 1.39 11.12
CA GLY A 31 3.96 1.05 9.76
C GLY A 31 2.75 0.76 8.88
N PHE A 32 2.57 1.55 7.82
CA PHE A 32 1.50 1.35 6.86
C PHE A 32 2.03 0.67 5.60
N ARG A 33 1.36 -0.42 5.18
CA ARG A 33 1.63 -1.05 3.90
C ARG A 33 0.85 -0.32 2.81
N LEU A 34 1.55 0.24 1.84
CA LEU A 34 0.95 0.73 0.61
C LEU A 34 0.85 -0.45 -0.37
N SER A 35 -0.38 -0.94 -0.58
CA SER A 35 -0.64 -2.04 -1.50
C SER A 35 -0.70 -1.51 -2.93
N THR A 36 -0.28 -2.37 -3.84
CA THR A 36 -0.32 -2.11 -5.27
C THR A 36 -1.73 -2.38 -5.78
N PRO A 37 -2.30 -1.58 -6.69
CA PRO A 37 -3.50 -1.94 -7.42
C PRO A 37 -3.15 -3.08 -8.39
N LEU A 38 -3.27 -4.32 -7.92
CA LEU A 38 -3.14 -5.51 -8.76
C LEU A 38 -4.51 -5.83 -9.34
N GLY A 39 -4.74 -5.41 -10.59
CA GLY A 39 -5.85 -5.84 -11.47
C GLY A 39 -7.24 -5.42 -11.01
N ASP A 40 -7.86 -4.46 -11.70
CA ASP A 40 -9.29 -4.07 -11.74
C ASP A 40 -10.11 -3.91 -10.43
N ASP A 41 -9.60 -4.32 -9.28
CA ASP A 41 -10.10 -4.02 -7.96
C ASP A 41 -9.38 -2.77 -7.44
N ASP A 42 -9.92 -1.63 -7.84
CA ASP A 42 -9.61 -0.25 -7.44
C ASP A 42 -9.79 0.02 -5.92
N LYS A 43 -9.80 -1.04 -5.10
CA LYS A 43 -10.12 -1.02 -3.66
C LYS A 43 -8.91 -0.88 -2.75
N CYS A 44 -7.70 -1.25 -3.18
CA CYS A 44 -6.50 -1.10 -2.33
C CYS A 44 -5.93 0.32 -2.38
N GLY A 45 -5.75 0.89 -3.58
CA GLY A 45 -5.11 2.21 -3.74
C GLY A 45 -5.82 3.34 -2.98
N ALA A 46 -7.16 3.40 -3.03
CA ALA A 46 -7.94 4.43 -2.33
C ALA A 46 -7.95 4.23 -0.79
N LYS A 47 -7.99 2.98 -0.33
CA LYS A 47 -7.97 2.66 1.12
C LYS A 47 -6.62 2.98 1.74
N ASP A 48 -5.54 2.66 1.05
CA ASP A 48 -4.19 2.86 1.56
C ASP A 48 -3.83 4.35 1.61
N VAL A 49 -4.29 5.15 0.63
CA VAL A 49 -4.17 6.62 0.68
C VAL A 49 -5.01 7.22 1.81
N ALA A 50 -6.23 6.74 2.02
CA ALA A 50 -7.05 7.17 3.15
C ALA A 50 -6.38 6.89 4.50
N LEU A 51 -5.60 5.81 4.58
CA LEU A 51 -4.86 5.43 5.78
C LEU A 51 -3.63 6.32 6.00
N ILE A 52 -2.89 6.67 4.94
CA ILE A 52 -1.80 7.65 4.98
C ILE A 52 -2.32 9.02 5.40
N GLU A 53 -3.43 9.47 4.83
CA GLU A 53 -4.09 10.71 5.24
C GLU A 53 -4.49 10.68 6.72
N TYR A 54 -5.07 9.58 7.18
CA TYR A 54 -5.43 9.42 8.58
C TYR A 54 -4.20 9.51 9.49
N ALA A 55 -3.12 8.81 9.14
CA ALA A 55 -1.85 8.86 9.85
C ALA A 55 -1.31 10.29 9.95
N ARG A 56 -1.33 11.02 8.83
CA ARG A 56 -0.91 12.42 8.74
C ARG A 56 -1.72 13.35 9.65
N LEU A 57 -3.03 13.10 9.78
CA LEU A 57 -3.94 13.85 10.65
C LEU A 57 -3.74 13.56 12.14
N THR A 58 -3.06 12.47 12.52
CA THR A 58 -2.72 12.20 13.92
C THR A 58 -1.59 13.08 14.46
N GLY A 59 -0.78 13.67 13.57
CA GLY A 59 0.40 14.46 13.95
C GLY A 59 1.52 13.65 14.59
N ARG A 60 1.44 12.31 14.55
CA ARG A 60 2.50 11.41 15.03
C ARG A 60 3.42 11.03 13.87
N PRO A 61 4.70 10.74 14.15
CA PRO A 61 5.57 10.15 13.14
C PRO A 61 5.00 8.79 12.70
N PHE A 62 5.08 8.50 11.40
CA PHE A 62 4.68 7.22 10.82
C PHE A 62 5.62 6.87 9.67
N ARG A 63 5.62 5.60 9.29
CA ARG A 63 6.43 5.09 8.17
C ARG A 63 5.52 4.34 7.20
N VAL A 64 5.84 4.42 5.92
CA VAL A 64 5.11 3.75 4.86
C VAL A 64 6.08 2.85 4.12
N PHE A 65 5.67 1.60 3.88
CA PHE A 65 6.44 0.66 3.08
C PHE A 65 5.56 0.03 2.00
N SER A 66 6.19 -0.45 0.93
CA SER A 66 5.53 -1.24 -0.10
C SER A 66 6.34 -2.49 -0.42
N LEU A 67 5.65 -3.60 -0.70
CA LEU A 67 6.28 -4.80 -1.21
C LEU A 67 6.36 -4.67 -2.74
N ASP A 68 7.56 -4.44 -3.23
CA ASP A 68 7.85 -4.38 -4.65
C ASP A 68 8.30 -5.76 -5.14
N THR A 69 7.39 -6.46 -5.82
CA THR A 69 7.66 -7.79 -6.39
C THR A 69 8.52 -7.73 -7.65
N GLY A 70 8.91 -6.54 -8.11
CA GLY A 70 9.55 -6.33 -9.40
C GLY A 70 8.63 -6.54 -10.62
N ARG A 71 7.35 -6.88 -10.38
CA ARG A 71 6.34 -7.18 -11.41
C ARG A 71 5.12 -6.26 -11.34
N LEU A 72 5.23 -5.16 -10.60
CA LEU A 72 4.15 -4.18 -10.45
C LEU A 72 3.89 -3.42 -11.75
N ASN A 73 2.64 -2.96 -11.92
CA ASN A 73 2.26 -2.17 -13.09
C ASN A 73 3.01 -0.82 -13.09
N PRO A 74 3.48 -0.30 -14.23
CA PRO A 74 4.05 1.04 -14.33
C PRO A 74 3.18 2.17 -13.74
N LYS A 75 1.84 2.04 -13.81
CA LYS A 75 0.89 2.96 -13.18
C LYS A 75 1.05 3.00 -11.66
N THR A 76 1.40 1.87 -11.03
CA THR A 76 1.60 1.75 -9.59
C THR A 76 2.81 2.57 -9.13
N TYR A 77 3.93 2.52 -9.86
CA TYR A 77 5.10 3.35 -9.55
C TYR A 77 4.80 4.85 -9.69
N ARG A 78 4.04 5.24 -10.72
CA ARG A 78 3.60 6.64 -10.87
C ARG A 78 2.69 7.08 -9.72
N PHE A 79 1.85 6.18 -9.22
CA PHE A 79 1.01 6.45 -8.06
C PHE A 79 1.85 6.60 -6.78
N PHE A 80 2.85 5.75 -6.56
CA PHE A 80 3.77 5.89 -5.43
C PHE A 80 4.51 7.23 -5.45
N ASP A 81 5.04 7.63 -6.60
CA ASP A 81 5.67 8.95 -6.79
C ASP A 81 4.69 10.11 -6.48
N ALA A 82 3.43 10.00 -6.91
CA ALA A 82 2.40 10.99 -6.60
C ALA A 82 2.08 11.05 -5.09
N VAL A 83 2.01 9.90 -4.42
CA VAL A 83 1.76 9.80 -2.96
C VAL A 83 2.94 10.38 -2.16
N GLU A 84 4.19 10.02 -2.48
CA GLU A 84 5.38 10.59 -1.85
C GLU A 84 5.39 12.11 -1.95
N LYS A 85 5.12 12.65 -3.14
CA LYS A 85 5.07 14.10 -3.38
C LYS A 85 3.91 14.80 -2.69
N HIS A 86 2.73 14.18 -2.66
CA HIS A 86 1.54 14.78 -2.09
C HIS A 86 1.61 14.88 -0.56
N TYR A 87 2.14 13.83 0.08
CA TYR A 87 2.20 13.74 1.54
C TYR A 87 3.55 14.16 2.15
N ASP A 88 4.55 14.41 1.31
CA ASP A 88 5.94 14.67 1.71
C ASP A 88 6.49 13.55 2.60
N ILE A 89 6.32 12.31 2.12
CA ILE A 89 6.77 11.09 2.80
C ILE A 89 7.75 10.32 1.93
N ARG A 90 8.50 9.41 2.58
CA ARG A 90 9.34 8.42 1.90
C ARG A 90 8.72 7.04 2.03
N ILE A 91 8.47 6.37 0.90
CA ILE A 91 8.04 4.97 0.89
C ILE A 91 9.29 4.08 0.95
N GLU A 92 9.30 3.15 1.90
CA GLU A 92 10.31 2.08 2.01
C GLU A 92 9.92 0.93 1.08
N TYR A 93 10.70 0.68 0.01
CA TYR A 93 10.45 -0.41 -0.92
C TYR A 93 11.18 -1.69 -0.46
N MET A 94 10.42 -2.76 -0.24
CA MET A 94 10.97 -4.08 0.09
C MET A 94 10.87 -4.99 -1.12
N PHE A 95 11.99 -5.62 -1.48
CA PHE A 95 12.10 -6.51 -2.63
C PHE A 95 12.24 -7.96 -2.18
N PRO A 96 11.79 -8.93 -3.00
CA PRO A 96 12.04 -10.35 -2.73
C PRO A 96 13.54 -10.68 -2.84
N ASP A 97 13.96 -11.77 -2.18
CA ASP A 97 15.34 -12.24 -2.25
C ASP A 97 15.69 -12.65 -3.69
N SER A 98 16.74 -12.02 -4.23
CA SER A 98 17.14 -12.24 -5.63
C SER A 98 17.59 -13.67 -5.93
N VAL A 99 18.16 -14.38 -4.94
CA VAL A 99 18.62 -15.76 -5.09
C VAL A 99 17.43 -16.70 -5.21
N GLU A 100 16.42 -16.52 -4.35
CA GLU A 100 15.19 -17.32 -4.36
C GLU A 100 14.39 -17.09 -5.65
N VAL A 101 14.23 -15.82 -6.06
CA VAL A 101 13.53 -15.48 -7.31
C VAL A 101 14.25 -16.05 -8.53
N GLN A 102 15.59 -15.98 -8.58
CA GLN A 102 16.35 -16.58 -9.68
C GLN A 102 16.20 -18.10 -9.73
N ALA A 103 16.19 -18.77 -8.57
CA ALA A 103 15.99 -20.21 -8.51
C ALA A 103 14.62 -20.59 -9.08
N LEU A 104 13.56 -19.92 -8.62
CA LEU A 104 12.18 -20.15 -9.09
C LEU A 104 12.05 -19.94 -10.61
N ILE A 105 12.60 -18.85 -11.13
CA ILE A 105 12.52 -18.53 -12.57
C ILE A 105 13.31 -19.56 -13.40
N ARG A 106 14.48 -20.00 -12.94
CA ARG A 106 15.27 -21.01 -13.65
C ARG A 106 14.58 -22.37 -13.68
N SER A 107 13.86 -22.74 -12.62
CA SER A 107 13.16 -24.02 -12.56
C SER A 107 11.81 -24.02 -13.26
N LYS A 108 11.03 -22.94 -13.14
CA LYS A 108 9.61 -22.91 -13.54
C LYS A 108 9.24 -21.78 -14.51
N GLY A 109 10.19 -20.94 -14.90
CA GLY A 109 9.96 -19.80 -15.78
C GLY A 109 9.34 -18.59 -15.08
N LEU A 110 9.06 -17.53 -15.86
CA LEU A 110 8.55 -16.25 -15.31
C LEU A 110 7.07 -16.30 -14.92
N PHE A 111 6.32 -17.26 -15.44
CA PHE A 111 4.86 -17.27 -15.43
C PHE A 111 4.26 -18.54 -14.80
N SER A 112 5.05 -19.24 -13.96
CA SER A 112 4.64 -20.48 -13.29
C SER A 112 3.31 -20.38 -12.53
N PHE A 113 2.98 -19.19 -12.04
CA PHE A 113 1.75 -18.92 -11.29
C PHE A 113 0.45 -19.10 -12.09
N TYR A 114 0.49 -19.17 -13.42
CA TYR A 114 -0.69 -19.51 -14.22
C TYR A 114 -1.00 -21.02 -14.21
N GLU A 115 0.02 -21.86 -14.01
CA GLU A 115 -0.11 -23.32 -14.05
C GLU A 115 -0.14 -23.91 -12.63
N ASP A 116 0.79 -23.47 -11.77
CA ASP A 116 1.00 -24.00 -10.42
C ASP A 116 0.24 -23.21 -9.34
N GLY A 117 -0.39 -22.08 -9.72
CA GLY A 117 -0.98 -21.11 -8.79
C GLY A 117 0.05 -20.17 -8.15
N HIS A 118 -0.44 -19.13 -7.46
CA HIS A 118 0.41 -18.01 -7.01
C HIS A 118 1.20 -18.27 -5.71
N GLN A 119 0.99 -19.39 -5.01
CA GLN A 119 1.46 -19.59 -3.64
C GLN A 119 2.99 -19.59 -3.49
N GLU A 120 3.71 -20.13 -4.48
CA GLU A 120 5.18 -20.14 -4.46
C GLU A 120 5.77 -18.81 -4.96
N CYS A 121 5.00 -18.04 -5.73
CA CYS A 121 5.42 -16.76 -6.29
C CYS A 121 5.18 -15.57 -5.35
N CYS A 122 4.25 -15.69 -4.40
CA CYS A 122 3.77 -14.63 -3.49
C CYS A 122 4.31 -14.83 -2.07
#